data_AF-A0A7K4CSM9-F1
#
_entry.id   AF-A0A7K4CSM9-F1
#
_cell.length_a   1.000
_cell.length_b   1.000
_cell.length_c   1.000
_cell.angle_alpha   90.00
_cell.angle_beta   90.00
_cell.angle_gamma   90.00
#
_symmetry.space_group_name_H-M   'P 1'
#
loop_
_entity.id
_entity.type
_entity.pdbx_description
1 polymer ?
#
loop_
_entity_poly.entity_id
_entity_poly.type
_entity_poly.pdbx_seq_one_letter_code
_entity_poly.pdbx_strand_id
1 'polypeptide(L)'
;MGSILDQLQKDFDGWGTACDADGLLARMMDDLGAKEFSIENTRIVFSVCPDDINRLHERRTIEGVLSGKWNGDFHLGSLAAYPVSGVTGIAAA
;
A
#
# COMPACT_ATOMS: atom_id res chain seq x y z
N MET A 1 7.06 0.41 -30.07
CA MET A 1 7.26 0.59 -28.62
C MET A 1 6.22 -0.27 -27.92
N GLY A 2 6.63 -1.19 -27.04
CA GLY A 2 5.68 -1.88 -26.16
C GLY A 2 5.01 -0.88 -25.22
N SER A 3 3.82 -1.20 -24.71
CA SER A 3 3.15 -0.36 -23.73
C SER A 3 3.94 -0.37 -22.41
N ILE A 4 3.75 0.65 -21.57
CA ILE A 4 4.36 0.67 -20.23
C ILE A 4 3.92 -0.52 -19.37
N LEU A 5 2.73 -1.06 -19.64
CA LEU A 5 2.20 -2.25 -18.96
C LEU A 5 2.95 -3.51 -19.38
N ASP A 6 3.30 -3.64 -20.66
CA ASP A 6 4.11 -4.77 -21.16
C ASP A 6 5.51 -4.76 -20.52
N GLN A 7 6.08 -3.56 -20.35
CA GLN A 7 7.38 -3.39 -19.70
C GLN A 7 7.30 -3.71 -18.20
N LEU A 8 6.28 -3.21 -17.49
CA LEU A 8 6.06 -3.55 -16.08
C LEU A 8 5.88 -5.06 -15.88
N GLN A 9 5.07 -5.71 -16.72
CA GLN A 9 4.84 -7.15 -16.62
C GLN A 9 6.12 -7.94 -16.87
N LYS A 10 6.98 -7.47 -17.77
CA LYS A 10 8.29 -8.09 -18.03
C LYS A 10 9.25 -7.89 -16.86
N ASP A 11 9.33 -6.68 -16.31
CA ASP A 11 10.31 -6.34 -15.26
C ASP A 11 9.97 -6.99 -13.91
N PHE A 12 8.68 -7.18 -13.63
CA PHE A 12 8.20 -7.83 -12.41
C PHE A 12 7.77 -9.28 -12.65
N ASP A 13 8.14 -9.88 -13.78
CA ASP A 13 7.84 -11.28 -14.05
C ASP A 13 8.48 -12.18 -12.98
N GLY A 14 7.70 -13.10 -12.44
CA GLY A 14 8.08 -13.96 -11.30
C GLY A 14 8.05 -13.31 -9.91
N TRP A 15 7.85 -11.98 -9.79
CA TRP A 15 7.69 -11.30 -8.49
C TRP A 15 6.23 -11.22 -8.03
N GLY A 16 5.27 -11.48 -8.93
CA GLY A 16 3.85 -11.55 -8.61
C GLY A 16 2.98 -10.96 -9.71
N THR A 17 1.73 -10.64 -9.35
CA THR A 17 0.79 -9.96 -10.24
C THR A 17 0.90 -8.46 -10.02
N ALA A 18 1.30 -7.72 -11.05
CA ALA A 18 1.20 -6.27 -11.04
C ALA A 18 -0.28 -5.86 -11.01
N CYS A 19 -0.64 -4.97 -10.10
CA CYS A 19 -1.97 -4.39 -10.00
C CYS A 19 -1.87 -2.87 -9.82
N ASP A 20 -2.92 -2.16 -10.21
CA ASP A 20 -3.07 -0.76 -9.83
C ASP A 20 -3.57 -0.64 -8.38
N ALA A 21 -3.70 0.59 -7.89
CA ALA A 21 -4.09 0.85 -6.51
C ALA A 21 -5.48 0.28 -6.15
N ASP A 22 -6.39 0.18 -7.12
CA ASP A 22 -7.74 -0.34 -6.89
C ASP A 22 -7.78 -1.86 -6.92
N GLY A 23 -7.04 -2.48 -7.83
CA GLY A 23 -6.82 -3.92 -7.84
C GLY A 23 -6.15 -4.40 -6.56
N LEU A 24 -5.18 -3.64 -6.03
CA LEU A 24 -4.57 -3.90 -4.73
C LEU A 24 -5.61 -3.86 -3.62
N LEU A 25 -6.41 -2.79 -3.54
CA LEU A 25 -7.41 -2.64 -2.48
C LEU A 25 -8.49 -3.73 -2.54
N ALA A 26 -8.98 -4.06 -3.73
CA ALA A 26 -9.96 -5.13 -3.92
C ALA A 26 -9.42 -6.47 -3.43
N ARG A 27 -8.19 -6.83 -3.82
CA ARG A 27 -7.52 -8.05 -3.33
C ARG A 27 -7.34 -8.04 -1.82
N MET A 28 -6.93 -6.92 -1.25
CA MET A 28 -6.80 -6.80 0.19
C MET A 28 -8.13 -7.04 0.89
N MET A 29 -9.23 -6.43 0.42
CA MET A 29 -10.56 -6.62 1.00
C MET A 29 -11.04 -8.07 0.90
N ASP A 30 -10.80 -8.73 -0.24
CA ASP A 30 -11.16 -10.15 -0.41
C ASP A 30 -10.34 -11.05 0.53
N ASP A 31 -9.01 -10.91 0.53
CA ASP A 31 -8.10 -11.77 1.29
C ASP A 31 -8.19 -11.56 2.81
N LEU A 32 -8.43 -10.32 3.24
CA LEU A 32 -8.59 -9.96 4.65
C LEU A 32 -10.01 -10.25 5.14
N GLY A 33 -11.03 -9.99 4.31
CA GLY A 33 -12.43 -10.30 4.61
C GLY A 33 -12.66 -11.79 4.84
N ALA A 34 -11.99 -12.65 4.08
CA ALA A 34 -11.99 -14.10 4.31
C ALA A 34 -11.43 -14.51 5.69
N LYS A 35 -10.73 -13.60 6.38
CA LYS A 35 -10.16 -13.77 7.72
C LYS A 35 -10.87 -12.88 8.77
N GLU A 36 -12.07 -12.40 8.45
CA GLU A 36 -12.91 -11.56 9.32
C GLU A 36 -12.32 -10.17 9.62
N PHE A 37 -11.33 -9.73 8.85
CA PHE A 37 -10.84 -8.35 8.89
C PHE A 37 -11.66 -7.48 7.94
N SER A 38 -12.11 -6.34 8.44
CA SER A 38 -12.86 -5.32 7.72
C SER A 38 -12.27 -3.94 7.96
N ILE A 39 -12.71 -2.98 7.17
CA ILE A 39 -12.33 -1.57 7.30
C ILE A 39 -12.62 -1.03 8.71
N GLU A 40 -13.71 -1.46 9.33
CA GLU A 40 -14.20 -0.96 10.61
C GLU A 40 -13.49 -1.58 11.82
N ASN A 41 -12.96 -2.80 11.68
CA ASN A 41 -12.32 -3.53 12.78
C ASN A 41 -10.79 -3.61 12.66
N THR A 42 -10.22 -3.08 11.59
CA THR A 42 -8.79 -3.19 11.29
C THR A 42 -8.16 -1.82 11.20
N ARG A 43 -7.03 -1.65 11.89
CA ARG A 43 -6.09 -0.56 11.67
C ARG A 43 -5.04 -1.00 10.68
N ILE A 44 -4.73 -0.14 9.71
CA ILE A 44 -3.66 -0.43 8.76
C ILE A 44 -2.36 0.24 9.19
N VAL A 45 -1.27 -0.51 9.10
CA VAL A 45 0.08 0.00 9.35
C VAL A 45 0.89 -0.24 8.09
N PHE A 46 1.50 0.81 7.56
CA PHE A 46 2.24 0.70 6.30
C PHE A 46 3.51 1.55 6.28
N SER A 47 4.39 1.23 5.34
CA SER A 47 5.67 1.88 5.13
C SER A 47 5.83 2.20 3.66
N VAL A 48 5.80 3.49 3.33
CA VAL A 48 5.96 4.02 1.96
C VAL A 48 7.03 5.12 1.98
N CYS A 49 7.67 5.37 0.84
CA CYS A 49 8.65 6.45 0.73
C CYS A 49 7.90 7.79 0.78
N PRO A 50 8.36 8.78 1.57
CA PRO A 50 7.66 10.06 1.74
C PRO A 50 7.71 10.96 0.50
N ASP A 51 8.35 10.50 -0.58
CA ASP A 51 8.39 11.17 -1.88
C ASP A 51 6.98 11.49 -2.40
N ASP A 52 6.84 12.69 -2.97
CA ASP A 52 5.58 13.24 -3.44
C ASP A 52 4.87 12.33 -4.43
N ILE A 53 5.60 11.52 -5.21
CA ILE A 53 4.99 10.55 -6.15
C ILE A 53 4.05 9.55 -5.45
N ASN A 54 4.27 9.24 -4.18
CA ASN A 54 3.41 8.35 -3.38
C ASN A 54 2.23 9.11 -2.76
N ARG A 55 2.20 10.44 -2.85
CA ARG A 55 1.24 11.34 -2.18
C ARG A 55 0.53 12.31 -3.13
N LEU A 56 0.76 12.20 -4.44
CA LEU A 56 0.16 13.08 -5.44
C LEU A 56 -1.37 13.06 -5.32
N HIS A 57 -1.95 14.13 -4.76
CA HIS A 57 -3.40 14.23 -4.53
C HIS A 57 -4.25 14.13 -5.80
N GLU A 58 -3.69 14.50 -6.97
CA GLU A 58 -4.36 14.39 -8.27
C GLU A 58 -4.31 12.97 -8.86
N ARG A 59 -3.58 12.06 -8.23
CA ARG A 59 -3.40 10.68 -8.67
C ARG A 59 -3.88 9.72 -7.59
N ARG A 60 -4.32 8.55 -8.01
CA ARG A 60 -4.70 7.48 -7.09
C ARG A 60 -3.44 6.72 -6.69
N THR A 61 -2.80 7.15 -5.61
CA THR A 61 -1.56 6.55 -5.10
C THR A 61 -1.85 5.43 -4.10
N ILE A 62 -0.84 4.61 -3.80
CA ILE A 62 -0.94 3.56 -2.79
C ILE A 62 -1.26 4.16 -1.42
N GLU A 63 -0.52 5.19 -0.98
CA GLU A 63 -0.81 5.87 0.29
C GLU A 63 -2.24 6.44 0.33
N GLY A 64 -2.69 7.05 -0.77
CA GLY A 64 -4.05 7.60 -0.86
C GLY A 64 -5.17 6.55 -0.77
N VAL A 65 -4.94 5.31 -1.21
CA VAL A 65 -5.93 4.24 -1.05
C VAL A 65 -5.89 3.56 0.31
N LEU A 66 -4.74 3.60 1.01
CA LEU A 66 -4.58 3.00 2.34
C LEU A 66 -4.96 3.97 3.47
N SER A 67 -4.77 5.27 3.30
CA SER A 67 -5.08 6.27 4.33
C SER A 67 -6.56 6.62 4.42
N GLY A 68 -7.04 6.89 5.64
CA GLY A 68 -8.38 7.46 5.88
C GLY A 68 -9.58 6.55 5.60
N LYS A 69 -9.37 5.33 5.07
CA LYS A 69 -10.44 4.35 4.86
C LYS A 69 -10.65 3.43 6.04
N TRP A 70 -9.57 3.02 6.71
CA TRP A 70 -9.56 2.02 7.78
C TRP A 70 -9.86 2.64 9.15
N ASN A 71 -10.02 1.81 10.20
CA ASN A 71 -10.20 2.24 11.59
C ASN A 71 -8.89 2.77 12.21
N GLY A 72 -8.33 3.77 11.54
CA GLY A 72 -7.01 4.34 11.75
C GLY A 72 -5.98 3.81 10.75
N ASP A 73 -5.02 4.67 10.43
CA ASP A 73 -3.81 4.34 9.70
C ASP A 73 -2.56 4.87 10.42
N PHE A 74 -1.47 4.10 10.36
CA PHE A 74 -0.18 4.46 10.98
C PHE A 74 0.96 4.30 9.97
N HIS A 75 1.77 5.35 9.83
CA HIS A 75 2.85 5.43 8.85
C HIS A 75 4.19 5.19 9.53
N LEU A 76 4.89 4.13 9.14
CA LEU A 76 6.22 3.79 9.66
C LEU A 76 7.37 4.24 8.75
N GLY A 77 7.05 4.61 7.51
CA GLY A 77 8.01 4.77 6.43
C GLY A 77 8.85 6.04 6.48
N SER A 78 10.02 5.97 5.86
CA SER A 78 10.92 7.08 5.59
C SER A 78 11.62 6.83 4.26
N LEU A 79 12.85 7.35 4.08
CA LEU A 79 13.63 7.20 2.86
C LEU A 79 13.64 5.75 2.37
N ALA A 80 13.34 5.56 1.09
CA ALA A 80 13.20 4.25 0.44
C ALA A 80 12.16 3.31 1.08
N ALA A 81 11.13 3.87 1.72
CA ALA A 81 10.09 3.14 2.45
C ALA A 81 10.62 2.29 3.61
N TYR A 82 11.81 2.57 4.14
CA TYR A 82 12.34 1.82 5.27
C TYR A 82 11.60 2.21 6.58
N PRO A 83 11.16 1.24 7.40
CA PRO A 83 10.37 1.50 8.60
C PRO A 83 11.25 1.99 9.77
N VAL A 84 11.77 3.22 9.65
CA VAL A 84 12.74 3.80 10.60
C VAL A 84 12.18 4.02 12.00
N SER A 85 10.85 4.05 12.15
CA SER A 85 10.18 4.10 13.45
C SER A 85 10.46 2.86 14.31
N GLY A 86 10.91 1.78 13.67
CA GLY A 86 11.38 0.55 14.32
C GLY A 86 10.31 -0.13 15.18
N VAL A 87 10.77 -0.97 16.11
CA VAL A 87 9.91 -1.75 17.00
C VAL A 87 9.02 -0.85 17.85
N THR A 88 9.54 0.28 18.32
CA THR A 88 8.76 1.25 19.10
C THR A 88 7.60 1.82 18.29
N GLY A 89 7.83 2.16 17.01
CA GLY A 89 6.76 2.62 16.12
C GLY A 89 5.69 1.57 15.88
N ILE A 90 6.09 0.30 15.69
CA ILE A 90 5.15 -0.81 15.53
C ILE A 90 4.32 -1.01 16.80
N ALA A 91 4.91 -0.89 17.99
CA ALA A 91 4.18 -1.02 19.25
C ALA A 91 3.25 0.16 19.56
N ALA A 92 3.53 1.34 18.99
CA ALA A 92 2.69 2.53 19.13
C ALA A 92 1.51 2.54 18.14
N ALA A 93 1.64 1.82 17.02
CA ALA A 93 0.62 1.67 15.99
C ALA A 93 -0.52 0.77 16.46
#